data_AF-A0A1B8G017-F1
#
_entry.id   AF-A0A1B8G017-F1
#
_cell.length_a   1.000
_cell.length_b   1.000
_cell.length_c   1.000
_cell.angle_alpha   90.00
_cell.angle_beta   90.00
_cell.angle_gamma   90.00
#
_symmetry.space_group_name_H-M   'P 1'
#
loop_
_entity.id
_entity.type
_entity.pdbx_description
1 polymer ?
#
loop_
_entity_poly.entity_id
_entity_poly.type
_entity_poly.pdbx_seq_one_letter_code
_entity_poly.pdbx_strand_id
1 'polypeptide(L)'
;MAVVACIGITYIFMKYEAPGIRGLSPVTSLPVIAALTAAAGGGVVCRYGELDEGLQIPVIIVSYLLIGMALPIAFAFATIFMTHIFDQSSPVGTTLYQDMILCGPWGQGSFALQILGDVVTRGSFAKYGQGVFLAMDTAGPIGFASMFAGLLAWGQGTFWWVFAIINVLHSGFNKRGEWRGLNFGLGAWSLVFPWGVYTNACIELGKLLDSPAFSIWSTALTITLVMIWIVNMVLTGKGLITGKLVGLEHGWDGDAYKRRRLEKGQRNDGADQRPDTGQGNTVANQPGSTE
;
A
#
# COMPACT_ATOMS: atom_id res chain seq x y z
N MET A 1 -4.22 17.65 -11.20
CA MET A 1 -3.17 17.12 -10.31
C MET A 1 -2.98 15.60 -10.43
N ALA A 2 -4.02 14.76 -10.28
CA ALA A 2 -3.87 13.30 -10.38
C ALA A 2 -3.27 12.82 -11.72
N VAL A 3 -3.69 13.38 -12.86
CA VAL A 3 -3.12 13.07 -14.19
C VAL A 3 -1.62 13.40 -14.25
N VAL A 4 -1.24 14.59 -13.76
CA VAL A 4 0.16 15.05 -13.73
C VAL A 4 1.00 14.16 -12.80
N ALA A 5 0.46 13.76 -11.65
CA ALA A 5 1.13 12.83 -10.76
C ALA A 5 1.28 11.44 -11.39
N CYS A 6 0.22 10.91 -12.02
CA CYS A 6 0.28 9.59 -12.65
C CYS A 6 1.28 9.55 -13.81
N ILE A 7 1.23 10.51 -14.71
CA ILE A 7 2.12 10.55 -15.88
C ILE A 7 3.53 10.96 -15.44
N GLY A 8 3.65 12.04 -14.66
CA GLY A 8 4.92 12.61 -14.26
C GLY A 8 5.71 11.72 -13.31
N ILE A 9 5.09 11.19 -12.25
CA ILE A 9 5.80 10.32 -11.30
C ILE A 9 6.18 9.01 -11.97
N THR A 10 5.27 8.40 -12.76
CA THR A 10 5.61 7.16 -13.48
C THR A 10 6.73 7.38 -14.48
N TYR A 11 6.71 8.48 -15.25
CA TYR A 11 7.79 8.82 -16.18
C TYR A 11 9.13 9.03 -15.45
N ILE A 12 9.12 9.78 -14.33
CA ILE A 12 10.33 10.02 -13.55
C ILE A 12 10.88 8.71 -12.99
N PHE A 13 10.01 7.90 -12.39
CA PHE A 13 10.38 6.62 -11.79
C PHE A 13 10.95 5.65 -12.82
N MET A 14 10.35 5.55 -14.01
CA MET A 14 10.84 4.71 -15.10
C MET A 14 12.16 5.20 -15.69
N LYS A 15 12.38 6.52 -15.76
CA LYS A 15 13.53 7.08 -16.50
C LYS A 15 14.73 7.44 -15.64
N TYR A 16 14.52 7.81 -14.38
CA TYR A 16 15.58 8.36 -13.53
C TYR A 16 15.89 7.50 -12.31
N GLU A 17 14.92 6.79 -11.73
CA GLU A 17 15.21 5.92 -10.57
C GLU A 17 15.63 4.50 -10.94
N ALA A 18 15.41 4.08 -12.19
CA ALA A 18 15.74 2.78 -12.79
C ALA A 18 16.08 1.65 -11.76
N PRO A 19 15.15 1.27 -10.86
CA PRO A 19 15.49 0.45 -9.69
C PRO A 19 15.83 -1.01 -10.05
N GLY A 20 15.67 -1.38 -11.32
CA GLY A 20 15.55 -2.77 -11.76
C GLY A 20 14.25 -3.41 -11.26
N ILE A 21 13.92 -4.57 -11.83
CA ILE A 21 12.68 -5.30 -11.49
C ILE A 21 12.64 -5.64 -9.99
N ARG A 22 13.79 -5.98 -9.39
CA ARG A 22 13.94 -6.30 -7.96
C ARG A 22 13.72 -5.12 -7.01
N GLY A 23 13.81 -3.88 -7.50
CA GLY A 23 13.57 -2.68 -6.71
C GLY A 23 12.12 -2.20 -6.71
N LEU A 24 11.22 -2.87 -7.45
CA LEU A 24 9.82 -2.52 -7.50
C LEU A 24 9.10 -2.99 -6.23
N SER A 25 8.75 -2.04 -5.37
CA SER A 25 7.94 -2.30 -4.18
C SER A 25 6.46 -2.03 -4.46
N PRO A 26 5.52 -2.60 -3.68
CA PRO A 26 4.09 -2.29 -3.82
C PRO A 26 3.78 -0.79 -3.70
N VAL A 27 4.62 -0.02 -3.02
CA VAL A 27 4.51 1.45 -2.86
C VAL A 27 4.62 2.19 -4.20
N THR A 28 5.29 1.62 -5.21
CA THR A 28 5.38 2.19 -6.55
C THR A 28 3.99 2.34 -7.22
N SER A 29 2.96 1.64 -6.73
CA SER A 29 1.59 1.77 -7.21
C SER A 29 0.84 3.02 -6.72
N LEU A 30 1.41 3.83 -5.80
CA LEU A 30 0.73 5.00 -5.23
C LEU A 30 0.22 6.02 -6.26
N PRO A 31 0.97 6.38 -7.33
CA PRO A 31 0.45 7.29 -8.35
C PRO A 31 -0.81 6.71 -9.03
N VAL A 32 -0.77 5.42 -9.37
CA VAL A 32 -1.88 4.69 -9.98
C VAL A 32 -3.11 4.71 -9.07
N ILE A 33 -2.90 4.46 -7.78
CA ILE A 33 -3.95 4.56 -6.76
C ILE A 33 -4.55 5.97 -6.73
N ALA A 34 -3.73 7.02 -6.78
CA ALA A 34 -4.21 8.41 -6.77
C ALA A 34 -5.11 8.74 -7.96
N ALA A 35 -4.84 8.22 -9.16
CA ALA A 35 -5.76 8.35 -10.31
C ALA A 35 -7.11 7.68 -10.05
N LEU A 36 -7.10 6.45 -9.52
CA LEU A 36 -8.32 5.71 -9.23
C LEU A 36 -9.13 6.38 -8.12
N THR A 37 -8.47 6.92 -7.10
CA THR A 37 -9.11 7.70 -6.03
C THR A 37 -9.75 8.98 -6.60
N ALA A 38 -9.06 9.67 -7.52
CA ALA A 38 -9.64 10.83 -8.19
C ALA A 38 -10.86 10.47 -9.05
N ALA A 39 -10.83 9.33 -9.76
CA ALA A 39 -11.95 8.85 -10.55
C ALA A 39 -13.17 8.49 -9.67
N ALA A 40 -12.94 7.78 -8.56
CA ALA A 40 -13.99 7.50 -7.59
C ALA A 40 -14.56 8.79 -6.98
N GLY A 41 -13.69 9.74 -6.64
CA GLY A 41 -14.10 11.06 -6.17
C GLY A 41 -14.99 11.79 -7.18
N GLY A 42 -14.66 11.73 -8.48
CA GLY A 42 -15.49 12.26 -9.55
C GLY A 42 -16.90 11.66 -9.56
N GLY A 43 -17.02 10.34 -9.42
CA GLY A 43 -18.32 9.67 -9.30
C GLY A 43 -19.09 10.03 -8.03
N VAL A 44 -18.43 10.15 -6.88
CA VAL A 44 -19.07 10.61 -5.61
C VAL A 44 -19.62 12.02 -5.78
N VAL A 45 -18.81 12.92 -6.35
CA VAL A 45 -19.20 14.31 -6.58
C VAL A 45 -20.37 14.40 -7.56
N CYS A 46 -20.36 13.65 -8.66
CA CYS A 46 -21.51 13.61 -9.58
C CYS A 46 -22.78 13.01 -8.95
N ARG A 47 -22.64 12.04 -8.03
CA ARG A 47 -23.78 11.39 -7.39
C ARG A 47 -24.46 12.24 -6.32
N TYR A 48 -23.66 12.95 -5.51
CA TYR A 48 -24.16 13.62 -4.30
C TYR A 48 -23.97 15.15 -4.31
N GLY A 49 -23.19 15.69 -5.23
CA GLY A 49 -22.80 17.11 -5.25
C GLY A 49 -23.75 18.05 -6.00
N GLU A 50 -24.94 17.57 -6.42
CA GLU A 50 -25.96 18.37 -7.11
C GLU A 50 -25.41 19.21 -8.28
N LEU A 51 -24.48 18.66 -9.07
CA LEU A 51 -23.90 19.38 -10.22
C LEU A 51 -24.90 19.48 -11.36
N ASP A 52 -24.87 20.61 -12.09
CA ASP A 52 -25.57 20.72 -13.38
C ASP A 52 -25.04 19.65 -14.35
N GLU A 53 -25.93 19.08 -15.15
CA GLU A 53 -25.63 17.99 -16.09
C GLU A 53 -24.48 18.36 -17.05
N GLY A 54 -24.36 19.63 -17.44
CA GLY A 54 -23.26 20.09 -18.30
C GLY A 54 -21.87 19.97 -17.67
N LEU A 55 -21.78 20.02 -16.34
CA LEU A 55 -20.54 19.83 -15.59
C LEU A 55 -20.30 18.37 -15.20
N GLN A 56 -21.36 17.54 -15.10
CA GLN A 56 -21.21 16.12 -14.78
C GLN A 56 -20.49 15.35 -15.89
N ILE A 57 -20.82 15.61 -17.15
CA ILE A 57 -20.27 14.88 -18.31
C ILE A 57 -18.74 14.91 -18.35
N PRO A 58 -18.05 16.07 -18.32
CA PRO A 58 -16.59 16.09 -18.36
C PRO A 58 -15.98 15.39 -17.13
N VAL A 59 -16.60 15.49 -15.96
CA VAL A 59 -16.14 14.79 -14.75
C VAL A 59 -16.22 13.27 -14.93
N ILE A 60 -17.33 12.75 -15.47
CA ILE A 60 -17.52 11.33 -15.75
C ILE A 60 -16.49 10.84 -16.78
N ILE A 61 -16.32 11.57 -17.90
CA ILE A 61 -15.38 11.18 -18.96
C ILE A 61 -13.94 11.18 -18.46
N VAL A 62 -13.51 12.23 -17.74
CA VAL A 62 -12.17 12.27 -17.16
C VAL A 62 -11.97 11.15 -16.14
N SER A 63 -12.99 10.81 -15.36
CA SER A 63 -12.92 9.71 -14.40
C SER A 63 -12.74 8.35 -15.08
N TYR A 64 -13.47 8.08 -16.18
CA TYR A 64 -13.24 6.86 -16.98
C TYR A 64 -11.86 6.82 -17.62
N LEU A 65 -11.34 7.95 -18.11
CA LEU A 65 -9.97 8.03 -18.64
C LEU A 65 -8.92 7.75 -17.56
N LEU A 66 -9.12 8.27 -16.33
CA LEU A 66 -8.25 7.97 -15.20
C LEU A 66 -8.23 6.48 -14.86
N ILE A 67 -9.40 5.81 -14.88
CA ILE A 67 -9.51 4.37 -14.69
C ILE A 67 -8.78 3.61 -15.81
N GLY A 68 -9.01 4.00 -17.06
CA GLY A 68 -8.39 3.38 -18.23
C GLY A 68 -6.87 3.53 -18.28
N MET A 69 -6.32 4.59 -17.70
CA MET A 69 -4.87 4.73 -17.52
C MET A 69 -4.36 3.87 -16.35
N ALA A 70 -5.06 3.89 -15.22
CA ALA A 70 -4.55 3.33 -13.98
C ALA A 70 -4.68 1.81 -13.87
N LEU A 71 -5.83 1.21 -14.23
CA LEU A 71 -6.04 -0.23 -14.07
C LEU A 71 -5.08 -1.10 -14.89
N PRO A 72 -4.78 -0.80 -16.18
CA PRO A 72 -3.80 -1.58 -16.93
C PRO A 72 -2.39 -1.52 -16.32
N ILE A 73 -1.99 -0.36 -15.81
CA ILE A 73 -0.69 -0.20 -15.12
C ILE A 73 -0.70 -1.01 -13.82
N ALA A 74 -1.78 -0.97 -13.04
CA ALA A 74 -1.93 -1.79 -11.83
C ALA A 74 -1.84 -3.30 -12.16
N PHE A 75 -2.44 -3.72 -13.27
CA PHE A 75 -2.34 -5.11 -13.74
C PHE A 75 -0.91 -5.50 -14.10
N ALA A 76 -0.16 -4.63 -14.80
CA ALA A 76 1.24 -4.88 -15.10
C ALA A 76 2.09 -5.02 -13.81
N PHE A 77 1.90 -4.14 -12.83
CA PHE A 77 2.59 -4.25 -11.53
C PHE A 77 2.22 -5.53 -10.77
N ALA A 78 0.94 -5.91 -10.77
CA ALA A 78 0.48 -7.14 -10.13
C ALA A 78 1.14 -8.38 -10.73
N THR A 79 1.28 -8.43 -12.07
CA THR A 79 1.97 -9.53 -12.76
C THR A 79 3.46 -9.59 -12.42
N ILE A 80 4.15 -8.44 -12.37
CA ILE A 80 5.56 -8.40 -11.95
C ILE A 80 5.73 -8.89 -10.51
N PHE A 81 4.85 -8.46 -9.60
CA PHE A 81 4.87 -8.94 -8.23
C PHE A 81 4.59 -10.44 -8.12
N MET A 82 3.68 -10.96 -8.94
CA MET A 82 3.43 -12.40 -9.01
C MET A 82 4.69 -13.18 -9.40
N THR A 83 5.51 -12.67 -10.33
CA THR A 83 6.82 -13.27 -10.66
C THR A 83 7.76 -13.29 -9.44
N HIS A 84 7.79 -12.21 -8.64
CA HIS A 84 8.60 -12.18 -7.41
C HIS A 84 8.21 -13.25 -6.41
N ILE A 85 6.90 -13.50 -6.26
CA ILE A 85 6.38 -14.57 -5.41
C ILE A 85 6.87 -15.93 -5.92
N PHE A 86 6.79 -16.18 -7.24
CA PHE A 86 7.24 -17.45 -7.84
C PHE A 86 8.74 -17.68 -7.68
N ASP A 87 9.55 -16.63 -7.82
CA ASP A 87 11.00 -16.69 -7.67
C ASP A 87 11.46 -16.74 -6.20
N GLN A 88 10.53 -16.76 -5.23
CA GLN A 88 10.79 -16.60 -3.80
C GLN A 88 11.68 -15.39 -3.47
N SER A 89 11.68 -14.40 -4.37
CA SER A 89 12.53 -13.21 -4.27
C SER A 89 11.69 -12.09 -3.66
N SER A 90 11.67 -12.01 -2.33
CA SER A 90 10.98 -10.91 -1.66
C SER A 90 11.71 -9.60 -2.00
N PRO A 91 11.01 -8.55 -2.50
CA PRO A 91 11.64 -7.26 -2.72
C PRO A 91 12.25 -6.75 -1.40
N VAL A 92 13.43 -6.16 -1.48
CA VAL A 92 14.17 -5.67 -0.30
C VAL A 92 13.34 -4.56 0.36
N GLY A 93 13.02 -4.72 1.65
CA GLY A 93 12.28 -3.73 2.43
C GLY A 93 10.75 -3.88 2.43
N THR A 94 10.20 -4.93 1.80
CA THR A 94 8.76 -5.21 1.85
C THR A 94 8.36 -5.70 3.25
N THR A 95 7.55 -4.92 3.96
CA THR A 95 6.94 -5.39 5.20
C THR A 95 5.74 -6.30 4.90
N LEU A 96 5.41 -7.20 5.83
CA LEU A 96 4.29 -8.14 5.71
C LEU A 96 2.94 -7.48 5.35
N TYR A 97 2.79 -6.19 5.67
CA TYR A 97 1.60 -5.39 5.42
C TYR A 97 1.52 -4.78 4.01
N GLN A 98 2.60 -4.82 3.24
CA GLN A 98 2.67 -4.19 1.93
C GLN A 98 2.05 -5.04 0.81
N ASP A 99 1.92 -6.35 0.99
CA ASP A 99 1.19 -7.22 0.05
C ASP A 99 -0.27 -6.76 -0.13
N MET A 100 -0.86 -6.24 0.96
CA MET A 100 -2.21 -5.68 0.96
C MET A 100 -2.34 -4.46 0.04
N ILE A 101 -1.26 -3.74 -0.26
CA ILE A 101 -1.28 -2.58 -1.17
C ILE A 101 -1.72 -3.00 -2.58
N LEU A 102 -1.45 -4.24 -3.00
CA LEU A 102 -1.88 -4.75 -4.31
C LEU A 102 -3.39 -4.89 -4.44
N CYS A 103 -4.11 -5.05 -3.32
CA CYS A 103 -5.57 -5.00 -3.31
C CYS A 103 -6.10 -3.57 -3.59
N GLY A 104 -5.33 -2.54 -3.21
CA GLY A 104 -5.72 -1.14 -3.25
C GLY A 104 -6.23 -0.66 -4.62
N PRO A 105 -5.42 -0.79 -5.71
CA PRO A 105 -5.87 -0.40 -7.05
C PRO A 105 -7.15 -1.11 -7.49
N TRP A 106 -7.28 -2.40 -7.23
CA TRP A 106 -8.45 -3.18 -7.65
C TRP A 106 -9.71 -2.82 -6.86
N GLY A 107 -9.60 -2.65 -5.54
CA GLY A 107 -10.72 -2.19 -4.71
C GLY A 107 -11.14 -0.76 -5.06
N GLN A 108 -10.19 0.16 -5.21
CA GLN A 108 -10.46 1.56 -5.55
C GLN A 108 -11.04 1.70 -6.97
N GLY A 109 -10.49 0.97 -7.95
CA GLY A 109 -11.00 0.95 -9.31
C GLY A 109 -12.37 0.29 -9.42
N SER A 110 -12.62 -0.76 -8.65
CA SER A 110 -13.95 -1.37 -8.54
C SER A 110 -14.98 -0.37 -8.05
N PHE A 111 -14.72 0.31 -6.94
CA PHE A 111 -15.63 1.33 -6.41
C PHE A 111 -15.86 2.46 -7.43
N ALA A 112 -14.79 2.94 -8.09
CA ALA A 112 -14.90 4.00 -9.10
C ALA A 112 -15.80 3.60 -10.28
N LEU A 113 -15.62 2.40 -10.82
CA LEU A 113 -16.44 1.86 -11.91
C LEU A 113 -17.92 1.75 -11.49
N GLN A 114 -18.18 1.19 -10.31
CA GLN A 114 -19.54 1.03 -9.80
C GLN A 114 -20.28 2.36 -9.64
N ILE A 115 -19.65 3.34 -8.97
CA ILE A 115 -20.30 4.62 -8.71
C ILE A 115 -20.48 5.45 -9.98
N LEU A 116 -19.52 5.42 -10.92
CA LEU A 116 -19.67 6.06 -12.22
C LEU A 116 -20.76 5.39 -13.07
N GLY A 117 -20.87 4.06 -12.99
CA GLY A 117 -21.94 3.32 -13.63
C GLY A 117 -23.31 3.77 -13.11
N ASP A 118 -23.48 3.85 -11.79
CA ASP A 118 -24.72 4.31 -11.14
C ASP A 118 -25.10 5.73 -11.58
N VAL A 119 -24.13 6.66 -11.57
CA VAL A 119 -24.33 8.04 -12.03
C VAL A 119 -24.79 8.07 -13.50
N VAL A 120 -24.12 7.33 -14.38
CA VAL A 120 -24.49 7.27 -15.80
C VAL A 120 -25.91 6.73 -15.99
N THR A 121 -26.28 5.66 -15.28
CA THR A 121 -27.64 5.09 -15.39
C THR A 121 -28.75 6.01 -14.88
N ARG A 122 -28.44 6.99 -14.02
CA ARG A 122 -29.41 7.97 -13.49
C ARG A 122 -29.73 9.12 -14.44
N GLY A 123 -29.17 9.12 -15.64
CA GLY A 123 -29.52 10.10 -16.68
C GLY A 123 -28.56 11.28 -16.78
N SER A 124 -27.33 11.19 -16.27
CA SER A 124 -26.31 12.25 -16.45
C SER A 124 -26.00 12.63 -17.91
N PHE A 125 -26.47 11.84 -18.89
CA PHE A 125 -26.34 12.13 -20.32
C PHE A 125 -27.61 12.72 -20.96
N ALA A 126 -28.70 12.90 -20.20
CA ALA A 126 -30.01 13.26 -20.72
C ALA A 126 -30.03 14.63 -21.43
N LYS A 127 -29.38 15.67 -20.88
CA LYS A 127 -29.33 17.01 -21.48
C LYS A 127 -28.32 17.15 -22.63
N TYR A 128 -27.33 16.28 -22.74
CA TYR A 128 -26.35 16.37 -23.83
C TYR A 128 -26.97 15.93 -25.16
N GLY A 129 -27.58 14.75 -25.19
CA GLY A 129 -28.43 14.27 -26.31
C GLY A 129 -27.78 14.31 -27.70
N GLN A 130 -26.46 14.47 -27.79
CA GLN A 130 -25.72 14.71 -29.02
C GLN A 130 -24.62 13.65 -29.18
N GLY A 131 -24.48 13.12 -30.40
CA GLY A 131 -23.54 12.07 -30.73
C GLY A 131 -24.04 10.67 -30.33
N VAL A 132 -23.21 9.66 -30.59
CA VAL A 132 -23.57 8.25 -30.39
C VAL A 132 -23.33 7.78 -28.95
N PHE A 133 -22.29 8.30 -28.29
CA PHE A 133 -21.81 7.78 -27.00
C PHE A 133 -22.50 8.45 -25.78
N LEU A 134 -22.84 9.73 -25.90
CA LEU A 134 -23.43 10.56 -24.85
C LEU A 134 -24.94 10.77 -25.09
N ALA A 135 -25.63 9.70 -25.48
CA ALA A 135 -27.06 9.68 -25.71
C ALA A 135 -27.79 8.99 -24.56
N MET A 136 -29.08 9.27 -24.40
CA MET A 136 -29.92 8.63 -23.38
C MET A 136 -29.98 7.11 -23.58
N ASP A 137 -30.10 6.66 -24.84
CA ASP A 137 -30.20 5.24 -25.20
C ASP A 137 -28.93 4.44 -24.88
N THR A 138 -27.76 5.10 -24.83
CA THR A 138 -26.48 4.45 -24.52
C THR A 138 -26.10 4.49 -23.05
N ALA A 139 -26.77 5.32 -22.23
CA ALA A 139 -26.47 5.46 -20.81
C ALA A 139 -26.66 4.14 -20.04
N GLY A 140 -27.75 3.40 -20.30
CA GLY A 140 -28.00 2.09 -19.67
C GLY A 140 -26.88 1.08 -19.95
N PRO A 141 -26.60 0.74 -21.21
CA PRO A 141 -25.52 -0.19 -21.57
C PRO A 141 -24.15 0.20 -21.01
N ILE A 142 -23.75 1.47 -21.10
CA ILE A 142 -22.46 1.94 -20.57
C ILE A 142 -22.42 1.82 -19.05
N GLY A 143 -23.48 2.25 -18.37
CA GLY A 143 -23.57 2.20 -16.92
C GLY A 143 -23.50 0.77 -16.38
N PHE A 144 -24.26 -0.16 -16.95
CA PHE A 144 -24.23 -1.57 -16.54
C PHE A 144 -22.90 -2.25 -16.88
N ALA A 145 -22.31 -1.97 -18.05
CA ALA A 145 -20.99 -2.48 -18.40
C ALA A 145 -19.92 -2.00 -17.41
N SER A 146 -19.99 -0.74 -16.98
CA SER A 146 -19.10 -0.19 -15.96
C SER A 146 -19.29 -0.89 -14.61
N MET A 147 -20.53 -1.05 -14.13
CA MET A 147 -20.81 -1.77 -12.89
C MET A 147 -20.31 -3.22 -12.94
N PHE A 148 -20.50 -3.91 -14.05
CA PHE A 148 -20.03 -5.28 -14.26
C PHE A 148 -18.49 -5.35 -14.26
N ALA A 149 -17.82 -4.41 -14.95
CA ALA A 149 -16.36 -4.29 -14.87
C ALA A 149 -15.90 -4.01 -13.42
N GLY A 150 -16.67 -3.23 -12.66
CA GLY A 150 -16.46 -3.00 -11.24
C GLY A 150 -16.54 -4.28 -10.41
N LEU A 151 -17.51 -5.15 -10.67
CA LEU A 151 -17.62 -6.47 -10.02
C LEU A 151 -16.42 -7.36 -10.35
N LEU A 152 -15.98 -7.41 -11.61
CA LEU A 152 -14.80 -8.18 -12.01
C LEU A 152 -13.52 -7.65 -11.35
N ALA A 153 -13.36 -6.33 -11.30
CA ALA A 153 -12.26 -5.68 -10.61
C ALA A 153 -12.27 -5.99 -9.09
N TRP A 154 -13.46 -6.06 -8.47
CA TRP A 154 -13.59 -6.47 -7.08
C TRP A 154 -13.13 -7.90 -6.87
N GLY A 155 -13.52 -8.84 -7.74
CA GLY A 155 -13.06 -10.24 -7.69
C GLY A 155 -11.54 -10.37 -7.79
N GLN A 156 -10.90 -9.60 -8.66
CA GLN A 156 -9.43 -9.52 -8.72
C GLN A 156 -8.83 -8.93 -7.44
N GLY A 157 -9.48 -7.93 -6.84
CA GLY A 157 -9.13 -7.41 -5.53
C GLY A 157 -9.27 -8.45 -4.42
N THR A 158 -10.30 -9.31 -4.47
CA THR A 158 -10.52 -10.41 -3.51
C THR A 158 -9.37 -11.40 -3.54
N PHE A 159 -8.85 -11.75 -4.72
CA PHE A 159 -7.68 -12.63 -4.84
C PHE A 159 -6.49 -12.09 -4.04
N TRP A 160 -6.09 -10.84 -4.29
CA TRP A 160 -4.96 -10.23 -3.59
C TRP A 160 -5.23 -10.00 -2.10
N TRP A 161 -6.47 -9.68 -1.74
CA TRP A 161 -6.89 -9.51 -0.35
C TRP A 161 -6.77 -10.82 0.45
N VAL A 162 -7.30 -11.93 -0.08
CA VAL A 162 -7.19 -13.25 0.54
C VAL A 162 -5.72 -13.69 0.61
N PHE A 163 -4.97 -13.50 -0.48
CA PHE A 163 -3.55 -13.84 -0.54
C PHE A 163 -2.74 -13.09 0.54
N ALA A 164 -2.95 -11.78 0.68
CA ALA A 164 -2.28 -10.97 1.71
C ALA A 164 -2.64 -11.45 3.13
N ILE A 165 -3.90 -11.81 3.39
CA ILE A 165 -4.30 -12.36 4.70
C ILE A 165 -3.61 -13.69 4.98
N ILE A 166 -3.57 -14.61 4.01
CA ILE A 166 -2.89 -15.90 4.15
C ILE A 166 -1.41 -15.68 4.45
N ASN A 167 -0.73 -14.76 3.76
CA ASN A 167 0.68 -14.44 4.01
C ASN A 167 0.90 -13.90 5.43
N VAL A 168 0.04 -12.98 5.88
CA VAL A 168 0.09 -12.42 7.24
C VAL A 168 -0.07 -13.53 8.28
N LEU A 169 -1.06 -14.39 8.10
CA LEU A 169 -1.34 -15.52 9.01
C LEU A 169 -0.18 -16.52 9.02
N HIS A 170 0.29 -16.96 7.85
CA HIS A 170 1.38 -17.93 7.73
C HIS A 170 2.67 -17.41 8.39
N SER A 171 3.01 -16.14 8.16
CA SER A 171 4.17 -15.51 8.81
C SER A 171 4.02 -15.41 10.33
N GLY A 172 2.79 -15.14 10.81
CA GLY A 172 2.46 -15.12 12.23
C GLY A 172 2.51 -16.50 12.91
N PHE A 173 2.13 -17.57 12.20
CA PHE A 173 2.14 -18.93 12.74
C PHE A 173 3.53 -19.61 12.70
N ASN A 174 4.34 -19.38 11.66
CA ASN A 174 5.68 -19.98 11.55
C ASN A 174 6.70 -19.36 12.52
N LYS A 175 6.54 -18.09 12.89
CA LYS A 175 7.36 -17.45 13.93
C LYS A 175 6.77 -17.77 15.31
N ARG A 176 7.00 -19.01 15.76
CA ARG A 176 6.67 -19.54 17.11
C ARG A 176 6.84 -18.49 18.23
N GLY A 177 5.77 -17.78 18.57
CA GLY A 177 5.68 -16.97 19.79
C GLY A 177 6.20 -15.52 19.71
N GLU A 178 6.81 -15.09 18.59
CA GLU A 178 7.24 -13.70 18.42
C GLU A 178 6.24 -12.87 17.59
N TRP A 179 5.02 -12.73 18.10
CA TRP A 179 4.19 -11.53 17.80
C TRP A 179 4.92 -10.23 18.23
N ARG A 180 6.05 -10.36 18.94
CA ARG A 180 6.94 -9.31 19.44
C ARG A 180 7.88 -8.70 18.38
N GLY A 181 7.99 -9.30 17.19
CA GLY A 181 8.86 -8.79 16.11
C GLY A 181 8.19 -7.80 15.16
N LEU A 182 6.86 -7.64 15.23
CA LEU A 182 6.16 -6.55 14.58
C LEU A 182 6.39 -5.29 15.42
N ASN A 183 7.61 -4.73 15.32
CA ASN A 183 7.84 -3.37 15.74
C ASN A 183 6.80 -2.51 15.02
N PHE A 184 5.81 -2.02 15.76
CA PHE A 184 4.78 -1.17 15.20
C PHE A 184 5.47 0.04 14.57
N GLY A 185 5.51 0.04 13.25
CA GLY A 185 5.98 1.15 12.44
C GLY A 185 4.80 1.78 11.72
N LEU A 186 5.00 2.99 11.21
CA LEU A 186 4.02 3.68 10.37
C LEU A 186 3.52 2.82 9.18
N GLY A 187 4.27 1.80 8.78
CA GLY A 187 3.85 0.80 7.80
C GLY A 187 2.52 0.10 8.12
N ALA A 188 2.10 -0.02 9.38
CA ALA A 188 0.79 -0.62 9.72
C ALA A 188 -0.41 0.17 9.14
N TRP A 189 -0.22 1.45 8.84
CA TRP A 189 -1.23 2.27 8.16
C TRP A 189 -1.48 1.83 6.70
N SER A 190 -0.55 1.09 6.08
CA SER A 190 -0.73 0.56 4.72
C SER A 190 -1.87 -0.44 4.60
N LEU A 191 -2.37 -0.99 5.72
CA LEU A 191 -3.53 -1.87 5.75
C LEU A 191 -4.86 -1.12 5.60
N VAL A 192 -4.93 0.12 6.11
CA VAL A 192 -6.20 0.86 6.23
C VAL A 192 -6.75 1.22 4.85
N PHE A 193 -5.90 1.75 3.96
CA PHE A 193 -6.35 2.20 2.65
C PHE A 193 -6.90 1.05 1.79
N PRO A 194 -6.15 -0.04 1.51
CA PRO A 194 -6.65 -1.13 0.67
C PRO A 194 -7.89 -1.81 1.26
N TRP A 195 -7.93 -1.99 2.57
CA TRP A 195 -9.10 -2.55 3.26
C TRP A 195 -10.32 -1.63 3.11
N GLY A 196 -10.13 -0.31 3.27
CA GLY A 196 -11.18 0.68 3.10
C GLY A 196 -11.77 0.70 1.70
N VAL A 197 -10.93 0.73 0.67
CA VAL A 197 -11.42 0.76 -0.72
C VAL A 197 -12.07 -0.54 -1.15
N TYR A 198 -11.56 -1.69 -0.68
CA TYR A 198 -12.19 -3.00 -0.88
C TYR A 198 -13.57 -3.06 -0.21
N THR A 199 -13.68 -2.50 0.99
CA THR A 199 -14.95 -2.39 1.74
C THR A 199 -15.95 -1.47 1.03
N ASN A 200 -15.52 -0.31 0.56
CA ASN A 200 -16.38 0.63 -0.17
C ASN A 200 -16.95 0.01 -1.45
N ALA A 201 -16.12 -0.72 -2.20
CA ALA A 201 -16.58 -1.47 -3.36
C ALA A 201 -17.62 -2.55 -2.98
N CYS A 202 -17.45 -3.21 -1.84
CA CYS A 202 -18.41 -4.20 -1.34
C CYS A 202 -19.74 -3.57 -0.89
N ILE A 203 -19.69 -2.42 -0.22
CA ILE A 203 -20.88 -1.63 0.15
C ILE A 203 -21.66 -1.23 -1.10
N GLU A 204 -20.97 -0.72 -2.12
CA GLU A 204 -21.61 -0.28 -3.35
C GLU A 204 -22.22 -1.46 -4.13
N LEU A 205 -21.54 -2.60 -4.20
CA LEU A 205 -22.12 -3.84 -4.76
C LEU A 205 -23.36 -4.28 -3.99
N GLY A 206 -23.36 -4.14 -2.66
CA GLY A 206 -24.53 -4.44 -1.83
C GLY A 206 -25.76 -3.62 -2.20
N LYS A 207 -25.56 -2.33 -2.53
CA LYS A 207 -26.63 -1.44 -3.01
C LYS A 207 -27.06 -1.77 -4.43
N LEU A 208 -26.10 -2.01 -5.34
CA LEU A 208 -26.39 -2.27 -6.76
C LEU A 208 -27.08 -3.62 -6.98
N LEU A 209 -26.71 -4.64 -6.21
CA LEU A 209 -27.27 -5.99 -6.32
C LEU A 209 -28.49 -6.21 -5.42
N ASP A 210 -28.85 -5.23 -4.58
CA ASP A 210 -29.86 -5.37 -3.52
C ASP A 210 -29.68 -6.66 -2.71
N SER A 211 -28.43 -6.95 -2.32
CA SER A 211 -28.04 -8.26 -1.79
C SER A 211 -27.79 -8.22 -0.28
N PRO A 212 -28.55 -9.00 0.51
CA PRO A 212 -28.29 -9.14 1.95
C PRO A 212 -26.91 -9.72 2.26
N ALA A 213 -26.40 -10.62 1.40
CA ALA A 213 -25.09 -11.23 1.58
C ALA A 213 -23.96 -10.19 1.52
N PHE A 214 -23.99 -9.31 0.50
CA PHE A 214 -23.04 -8.20 0.39
C PHE A 214 -23.20 -7.18 1.51
N SER A 215 -24.42 -6.96 2.01
CA SER A 215 -24.68 -6.06 3.13
C SER A 215 -24.08 -6.59 4.45
N ILE A 216 -24.24 -7.88 4.73
CA ILE A 216 -23.64 -8.53 5.92
C ILE A 216 -22.12 -8.53 5.79
N TRP A 217 -21.60 -8.89 4.61
CA TRP A 217 -20.16 -8.96 4.38
C TRP A 217 -19.48 -7.59 4.49
N SER A 218 -20.05 -6.56 3.86
CA SER A 218 -19.55 -5.19 3.96
C SER A 218 -19.61 -4.65 5.40
N THR A 219 -20.62 -5.03 6.18
CA THR A 219 -20.69 -4.69 7.61
C THR A 219 -19.52 -5.31 8.39
N ALA A 220 -19.23 -6.60 8.19
CA ALA A 220 -18.11 -7.28 8.84
C ALA A 220 -16.75 -6.66 8.46
N LEU A 221 -16.56 -6.35 7.17
CA LEU A 221 -15.38 -5.65 6.67
C LEU A 221 -15.24 -4.26 7.29
N THR A 222 -16.33 -3.51 7.42
CA THR A 222 -16.35 -2.16 8.01
C THR A 222 -15.99 -2.19 9.50
N ILE A 223 -16.57 -3.12 10.27
CA ILE A 223 -16.24 -3.29 11.70
C ILE A 223 -14.75 -3.61 11.87
N THR A 224 -14.22 -4.51 11.03
CA THR A 224 -12.80 -4.88 11.06
C THR A 224 -11.90 -3.70 10.71
N LEU A 225 -12.27 -2.91 9.70
CA LEU A 225 -11.55 -1.69 9.34
C LEU A 225 -11.48 -0.70 10.51
N VAL A 226 -12.61 -0.46 11.17
CA VAL A 226 -12.68 0.45 12.33
C VAL A 226 -11.79 -0.07 13.46
N MET A 227 -11.79 -1.37 13.74
CA MET A 227 -10.89 -1.96 14.74
C MET A 227 -9.42 -1.76 14.38
N ILE A 228 -9.01 -2.06 13.14
CA ILE A 228 -7.64 -1.84 12.64
C ILE A 228 -7.25 -0.36 12.81
N TRP A 229 -8.16 0.55 12.43
CA TRP A 229 -7.93 1.98 12.52
C TRP A 229 -7.77 2.47 13.97
N ILE A 230 -8.61 2.01 14.90
CA ILE A 230 -8.51 2.35 16.33
C ILE A 230 -7.17 1.85 16.90
N VAL A 231 -6.80 0.61 16.60
CA VAL A 231 -5.53 0.03 17.05
C VAL A 231 -4.35 0.85 16.52
N ASN A 232 -4.35 1.17 15.23
CA ASN A 232 -3.31 2.02 14.63
C ASN A 232 -3.25 3.41 15.28
N MET A 233 -4.39 4.05 15.52
CA MET A 233 -4.45 5.34 16.20
C MET A 233 -3.87 5.29 17.62
N VAL A 234 -4.24 4.28 18.42
CA VAL A 234 -3.72 4.12 19.78
C VAL A 234 -2.22 3.88 19.78
N LEU A 235 -1.72 3.02 18.89
CA LEU A 235 -0.30 2.70 18.80
C LEU A 235 0.52 3.88 18.25
N THR A 236 -0.01 4.63 17.28
CA THR A 236 0.61 5.87 16.79
C THR A 236 0.64 6.93 17.90
N GLY A 237 -0.46 7.12 18.65
CA GLY A 237 -0.49 8.04 19.78
C GLY A 237 0.55 7.68 20.86
N LYS A 238 0.64 6.40 21.24
CA LYS A 238 1.68 5.91 22.16
C LYS A 238 3.09 6.13 21.58
N GLY A 239 3.29 5.87 20.29
CA GLY A 239 4.56 6.06 19.60
C GLY A 239 5.02 7.52 19.55
N LEU A 240 4.07 8.46 19.38
CA LEU A 240 4.32 9.89 19.42
C LEU A 240 4.69 10.35 20.84
N ILE A 241 3.91 9.95 21.86
CA ILE A 241 4.17 10.31 23.26
C ILE A 241 5.52 9.76 23.74
N THR A 242 5.90 8.56 23.32
CA THR A 242 7.17 7.92 23.72
C THR A 242 8.38 8.37 22.89
N GLY A 243 8.20 9.22 21.88
CA GLY A 243 9.29 9.67 20.99
C GLY A 243 9.84 8.60 20.04
N LYS A 244 9.42 7.33 20.19
CA LYS A 244 9.88 6.20 19.37
C LYS A 244 9.52 6.33 17.89
N LEU A 245 8.37 6.94 17.59
CA LEU A 245 7.88 7.05 16.22
C LEU A 245 8.64 8.10 15.39
N VAL A 246 9.11 9.15 16.05
CA VAL A 246 9.81 10.30 15.45
C VAL A 246 11.34 10.21 15.62
N GLY A 247 11.84 9.09 16.14
CA GLY A 247 13.27 8.88 16.38
C GLY A 247 13.87 9.75 17.51
N LEU A 248 13.01 10.37 18.34
CA LEU A 248 13.39 11.18 19.50
C LEU A 248 13.52 10.35 20.79
N GLU A 249 13.62 9.03 20.68
CA GLU A 249 13.84 8.12 21.81
C GLU A 249 15.09 8.47 22.65
N HIS A 250 16.00 9.30 22.11
CA HIS A 250 17.19 9.80 22.80
C HIS A 250 17.26 11.35 22.91
N GLY A 251 16.16 12.07 22.64
CA GLY A 251 16.08 13.54 22.67
C GLY A 251 16.48 14.22 21.35
N TRP A 252 16.35 15.56 21.28
CA TRP A 252 16.63 16.39 20.08
C TRP A 252 18.08 16.24 19.58
N ASP A 253 19.02 15.90 20.48
CA ASP A 253 20.45 15.76 20.18
C ASP A 253 20.85 14.28 19.94
N GLY A 254 20.02 13.55 19.20
CA GLY A 254 20.24 12.13 18.87
C GLY A 254 21.56 11.89 18.10
N ASP A 255 22.04 12.89 17.36
CA ASP A 255 23.33 12.87 16.68
C ASP A 255 24.51 13.00 17.65
N ALA A 256 24.39 13.76 18.75
CA ALA A 256 25.42 13.73 19.79
C ALA A 256 25.39 12.45 20.61
N TYR A 257 24.24 11.80 20.79
CA TYR A 257 24.17 10.49 21.44
C TYR A 257 24.84 9.41 20.57
N LYS A 258 24.58 9.38 19.26
CA LYS A 258 25.28 8.48 18.32
C LYS A 258 26.78 8.75 18.28
N ARG A 259 27.22 10.02 18.22
CA ARG A 259 28.65 10.39 18.29
C ARG A 259 29.30 9.92 19.59
N ARG A 260 28.70 10.17 20.76
CA ARG A 260 29.25 9.70 22.05
C ARG A 260 29.31 8.18 22.16
N ARG A 261 28.40 7.45 21.50
CA ARG A 261 28.43 5.98 21.47
C ARG A 261 29.54 5.45 20.56
N LEU A 262 29.76 6.07 19.41
CA LEU A 262 30.87 5.76 18.51
C LEU A 262 32.22 6.09 19.16
N GLU A 263 32.34 7.24 19.83
CA GLU A 263 33.52 7.64 20.61
C GLU A 263 33.79 6.68 21.80
N LYS A 264 32.74 6.22 22.50
CA LYS A 264 32.89 5.20 23.57
C LYS A 264 33.28 3.82 23.02
N GLY A 265 32.82 3.45 21.83
CA GLY A 265 33.24 2.22 21.15
C GLY A 265 34.72 2.27 20.77
N GLN A 266 35.15 3.34 20.11
CA GLN A 266 36.56 3.55 19.74
C GLN A 266 37.50 3.68 20.96
N ARG A 267 37.03 4.27 22.06
CA ARG A 267 37.83 4.41 23.29
C ARG A 267 38.02 3.07 24.03
N ASN A 268 37.07 2.14 23.90
CA ASN A 268 37.23 0.78 24.43
C ASN A 268 38.17 -0.05 23.55
N ASP A 269 38.11 0.09 22.22
CA ASP A 269 39.05 -0.59 21.31
C ASP A 269 40.49 -0.05 21.43
N GLY A 270 40.66 1.23 21.78
CA GLY A 270 41.98 1.83 22.04
C GLY A 270 42.56 1.57 23.43
N ALA A 271 41.76 1.12 24.40
CA ALA A 271 42.22 0.83 25.76
C ALA A 271 42.81 -0.58 25.93
N ASP A 272 42.56 -1.48 24.97
CA ASP A 272 43.07 -2.87 24.95
C ASP A 272 44.47 -2.99 24.32
N GLN A 273 45.10 -1.87 23.95
CA GLN A 273 46.49 -1.80 23.51
C GLN A 273 47.37 -1.16 24.60
N ARG A 274 47.50 -1.81 25.77
CA ARG A 274 48.63 -1.53 26.66
C ARG A 274 49.81 -2.42 26.27
N PRO A 275 51.02 -1.87 26.06
CA PRO A 275 52.19 -2.70 25.82
C PRO A 275 52.58 -3.41 27.11
N ASP A 276 52.58 -4.74 27.07
CA ASP A 276 53.15 -5.59 28.13
C ASP A 276 54.60 -5.19 28.36
N THR A 277 54.85 -4.57 29.51
CA THR A 277 56.19 -4.21 29.98
C THR A 277 56.36 -4.81 31.37
N GLY A 278 57.14 -5.89 31.46
CA GLY A 278 57.44 -6.56 32.74
C GLY A 278 58.32 -7.79 32.56
N GLN A 279 59.62 -7.62 32.80
CA GLN A 279 60.71 -8.61 32.73
C GLN A 279 60.54 -9.82 33.68
N GLY A 280 61.08 -10.98 33.26
CA GLY A 280 61.40 -12.12 34.13
C GLY A 280 62.40 -13.07 33.48
N ASN A 281 63.66 -13.00 33.91
CA ASN A 281 64.78 -13.90 33.59
C ASN A 281 64.47 -15.39 33.80
N THR A 282 65.04 -16.30 32.97
CA THR A 282 66.10 -17.26 33.39
C THR A 282 66.52 -18.25 32.29
N VAL A 283 67.82 -18.19 31.96
CA VAL A 283 68.81 -19.29 31.82
C VAL A 283 68.65 -20.38 30.75
N ALA A 284 69.66 -20.41 29.85
CA ALA A 284 70.00 -21.51 28.96
C ALA A 284 70.61 -22.70 29.73
N ASN A 285 70.24 -23.93 29.36
CA ASN A 285 71.12 -25.09 29.51
C ASN A 285 70.71 -26.21 28.54
N GLN A 286 71.61 -26.52 27.59
CA GLN A 286 71.76 -27.88 27.06
C GLN A 286 72.60 -28.69 28.07
N PRO A 287 72.40 -30.02 28.15
CA PRO A 287 73.25 -30.98 27.43
C PRO A 287 72.38 -32.12 26.83
N GLY A 288 72.77 -32.97 25.88
CA GLY A 288 74.08 -33.51 25.53
C GLY A 288 73.98 -35.05 25.53
N SER A 289 73.78 -35.62 24.34
CA SER A 289 74.24 -36.93 23.81
C SER A 289 74.09 -38.28 24.57
N THR A 290 73.74 -39.29 23.74
CA THR A 290 74.08 -40.73 23.73
C THR A 290 73.39 -41.67 24.73
N GLU A 291 72.54 -42.58 24.22
CA GLU A 291 72.94 -43.86 23.59
C GLU A 291 72.08 -44.13 22.35
#